data_AF-A0A6L5XDM1-F1
#
_entry.id   AF-A0A6L5XDM1-F1
#
_cell.length_a   1.000
_cell.length_b   1.000
_cell.length_c   1.000
_cell.angle_alpha   90.00
_cell.angle_beta   90.00
_cell.angle_gamma   90.00
#
_symmetry.space_group_name_H-M   'P 1'
#
loop_
_entity.id
_entity.type
_entity.pdbx_description
1 polymer ?
#
loop_
_entity_poly.entity_id
_entity_poly.type
_entity_poly.pdbx_seq_one_letter_code
_entity_poly.pdbx_strand_id
1 'polypeptide(L)'
;MKNKSSNNNDDVFDWEVYEKAIADDPLHPVFECRKLLEDFSDNNIIRLYDSINAFLFQDIQFEKVISIMPMWVCDEGINPEGCSSKFFYEKLRTKATHPVFNKFIYYYDLWSLVAAIQDRISAVMLYMQEFYKFVPCKMNYKPEQYTSGSRQGGERETHAHVLLNSIFVSYASIFDLLSKIAVEQFMFDQYDFTNYKDMHCKKEKAMYKPNIQNIDPSLKQNGLLFTDPEVVRKFETFRNEYVHNGPWDLRSCIYYTAVNGEPADVIIYSPDMVDGHFVTSGSRNKFYSQNNRINEQLPDMIKEATQILMQTVDQISVLYQQQTVRKVDPKLTEEYLNAIKDYYKSLINN
;
A
#
# COMPACT_ATOMS: atom_id res chain seq x y z
N MET A 1 -48.40 -52.24 -10.38
CA MET A 1 -48.11 -51.91 -8.96
C MET A 1 -46.74 -52.42 -8.56
N LYS A 2 -45.75 -51.52 -8.48
CA LYS A 2 -44.84 -51.33 -7.32
C LYS A 2 -43.74 -50.36 -7.74
N ASN A 3 -43.69 -49.24 -7.02
CA ASN A 3 -42.75 -48.15 -7.17
C ASN A 3 -41.30 -48.66 -7.12
N LYS A 4 -40.49 -48.26 -8.10
CA LYS A 4 -39.06 -48.04 -7.89
C LYS A 4 -38.91 -46.65 -7.30
N SER A 5 -38.59 -46.57 -6.01
CA SER A 5 -38.07 -45.35 -5.41
C SER A 5 -36.69 -45.09 -5.99
N SER A 6 -36.53 -43.96 -6.66
CA SER A 6 -35.24 -43.37 -6.99
C SER A 6 -34.53 -43.00 -5.70
N ASN A 7 -33.38 -43.62 -5.42
CA ASN A 7 -32.43 -43.10 -4.45
C ASN A 7 -31.82 -41.82 -5.04
N ASN A 8 -32.30 -40.67 -4.59
CA ASN A 8 -31.57 -39.41 -4.68
C ASN A 8 -30.54 -39.42 -3.54
N ASN A 9 -29.33 -39.90 -3.83
CA ASN A 9 -28.15 -39.52 -3.04
C ASN A 9 -27.51 -38.35 -3.78
N ASP A 10 -28.04 -37.16 -3.55
CA ASP A 10 -27.29 -35.93 -3.80
C ASP A 10 -26.28 -35.81 -2.65
N ASP A 11 -24.98 -35.94 -2.96
CA ASP A 11 -23.89 -35.63 -2.04
C ASP A 11 -23.98 -34.14 -1.67
N VAL A 12 -24.65 -33.85 -0.56
CA VAL A 12 -24.73 -32.49 -0.01
C VAL A 12 -23.35 -32.12 0.52
N PHE A 13 -22.71 -31.16 -0.15
CA PHE A 13 -21.44 -30.60 0.30
C PHE A 13 -21.59 -30.03 1.72
N ASP A 14 -20.82 -30.57 2.65
CA ASP A 14 -20.87 -30.20 4.06
C ASP A 14 -20.05 -28.92 4.28
N TRP A 15 -20.77 -27.80 4.31
CA TRP A 15 -20.20 -26.47 4.51
C TRP A 15 -19.53 -26.32 5.88
N GLU A 16 -20.02 -26.98 6.93
CA GLU A 16 -19.43 -26.87 8.28
C GLU A 16 -18.08 -27.58 8.35
N VAL A 17 -17.96 -28.75 7.71
CA VAL A 17 -16.69 -29.48 7.61
C VAL A 17 -15.67 -28.70 6.76
N TYR A 18 -16.12 -28.07 5.68
CA TYR A 18 -15.26 -27.24 4.83
C TYR A 18 -14.79 -25.97 5.54
N GLU A 19 -15.69 -25.21 6.18
CA GLU A 19 -15.34 -24.00 6.94
C GLU A 19 -14.39 -24.32 8.09
N LYS A 20 -14.62 -25.43 8.79
CA LYS A 20 -13.71 -25.91 9.84
C LYS A 20 -12.34 -26.29 9.30
N ALA A 21 -12.29 -27.01 8.17
CA ALA A 21 -11.02 -27.37 7.53
C ALA A 21 -10.22 -26.14 7.06
N ILE A 22 -10.90 -25.09 6.60
CA ILE A 22 -10.28 -23.81 6.25
C ILE A 22 -9.77 -23.08 7.50
N ALA A 23 -10.56 -23.02 8.57
CA ALA A 23 -10.18 -22.36 9.82
C ALA A 23 -9.01 -23.08 10.52
N ASP A 24 -8.93 -24.40 10.37
CA ASP A 24 -7.87 -25.23 10.93
C ASP A 24 -6.58 -25.22 10.07
N ASP A 25 -6.61 -24.66 8.86
CA ASP A 25 -5.42 -24.50 8.00
C ASP A 25 -4.37 -23.61 8.69
N PRO A 26 -3.12 -24.09 8.88
CA PRO A 26 -2.04 -23.28 9.47
C PRO A 26 -1.73 -21.98 8.73
N LEU A 27 -2.17 -21.83 7.47
CA LEU A 27 -2.06 -20.62 6.66
C LEU A 27 -3.35 -19.79 6.63
N HIS A 28 -4.40 -20.18 7.35
CA HIS A 28 -5.66 -19.43 7.42
C HIS A 28 -5.48 -17.93 7.70
N PRO A 29 -4.68 -17.52 8.71
CA PRO A 29 -4.46 -16.09 8.98
C PRO A 29 -3.82 -15.35 7.79
N VAL A 30 -2.97 -16.06 7.03
CA VAL A 30 -2.29 -15.53 5.84
C VAL A 30 -3.29 -15.33 4.69
N PHE A 31 -4.23 -16.25 4.52
CA PHE A 31 -5.31 -16.12 3.54
C PHE A 31 -6.25 -14.95 3.87
N GLU A 32 -6.60 -14.76 5.14
CA GLU A 32 -7.41 -13.62 5.57
C GLU A 32 -6.69 -12.28 5.32
N CYS A 33 -5.40 -12.19 5.65
CA CYS A 33 -4.58 -11.03 5.35
C CYS A 33 -4.56 -10.72 3.85
N ARG A 34 -4.39 -11.76 3.03
CA ARG A 34 -4.37 -11.63 1.57
C ARG A 34 -5.71 -11.08 1.06
N LYS A 35 -6.83 -11.66 1.48
CA LYS A 35 -8.16 -11.20 1.07
C LYS A 35 -8.40 -9.74 1.46
N LEU A 36 -7.99 -9.34 2.65
CA LEU A 36 -8.09 -7.96 3.11
C LEU A 36 -7.24 -7.00 2.27
N LEU A 37 -6.05 -7.42 1.85
CA LEU A 37 -5.18 -6.64 0.96
C LEU A 37 -5.74 -6.55 -0.47
N GLU A 38 -6.33 -7.63 -0.97
CA GLU A 38 -7.07 -7.64 -2.25
C GLU A 38 -8.25 -6.67 -2.18
N ASP A 39 -9.06 -6.72 -1.11
CA ASP A 39 -10.17 -5.78 -0.90
C ASP A 39 -9.69 -4.32 -0.80
N PHE A 40 -8.55 -4.08 -0.12
CA PHE A 40 -7.95 -2.76 -0.04
C PHE A 40 -7.55 -2.22 -1.42
N SER A 41 -6.89 -3.05 -2.25
CA SER A 41 -6.48 -2.71 -3.61
C SER A 41 -7.67 -2.49 -4.54
N ASP A 42 -8.64 -3.40 -4.54
CA ASP A 42 -9.65 -3.50 -5.59
C ASP A 42 -10.90 -2.67 -5.28
N ASN A 43 -11.09 -2.26 -4.03
CA ASN A 43 -12.21 -1.40 -3.63
C ASN A 43 -11.76 -0.01 -3.20
N ASN A 44 -10.98 0.10 -2.10
CA ASN A 44 -10.66 1.41 -1.53
C ASN A 44 -9.74 2.23 -2.45
N ILE A 45 -8.70 1.61 -3.03
CA ILE A 45 -7.81 2.33 -3.94
C ILE A 45 -8.50 2.69 -5.25
N ILE A 46 -9.34 1.81 -5.80
CA ILE A 46 -10.18 2.13 -6.97
C ILE A 46 -11.11 3.31 -6.69
N ARG A 47 -11.79 3.31 -5.53
CA ARG A 47 -12.63 4.43 -5.10
C ARG A 47 -11.84 5.74 -4.97
N LEU A 48 -10.58 5.68 -4.53
CA LEU A 48 -9.71 6.84 -4.46
C LEU A 48 -9.42 7.41 -5.86
N TYR A 49 -9.09 6.56 -6.84
CA TYR A 49 -8.95 7.01 -8.24
C TYR A 49 -10.21 7.68 -8.75
N ASP A 50 -11.37 7.05 -8.56
CA ASP A 50 -12.65 7.59 -9.02
C ASP A 50 -12.97 8.93 -8.37
N SER A 51 -12.68 9.07 -7.08
CA SER A 51 -12.90 10.31 -6.32
C SER A 51 -11.96 11.43 -6.80
N ILE A 52 -10.69 11.12 -7.07
CA ILE A 52 -9.73 12.08 -7.64
C ILE A 52 -10.17 12.49 -9.05
N ASN A 53 -10.57 11.54 -9.91
CA ASN A 53 -11.03 11.81 -11.27
C ASN A 53 -12.25 12.72 -11.29
N ALA A 54 -13.27 12.35 -10.50
CA ALA A 54 -14.48 13.14 -10.36
C ALA A 54 -14.16 14.54 -9.86
N PHE A 55 -13.28 14.67 -8.86
CA PHE A 55 -12.88 15.96 -8.32
C PHE A 55 -12.09 16.83 -9.31
N LEU A 56 -11.07 16.29 -9.97
CA LEU A 56 -10.21 17.08 -10.86
C LEU A 56 -10.95 17.52 -12.12
N PHE A 57 -11.86 16.69 -12.63
CA PHE A 57 -12.49 16.91 -13.94
C PHE A 57 -14.01 17.13 -13.87
N GLN A 58 -14.55 17.46 -12.68
CA GLN A 58 -15.96 17.80 -12.45
C GLN A 58 -16.54 18.88 -13.37
N ASP A 59 -15.70 19.75 -13.93
CA ASP A 59 -16.08 20.89 -14.75
C ASP A 59 -16.04 20.60 -16.27
N ILE A 60 -15.64 19.41 -16.69
CA ILE A 60 -15.53 19.04 -18.11
C ILE A 60 -16.12 17.65 -18.43
N GLN A 61 -16.39 17.38 -19.70
CA GLN A 61 -16.64 16.00 -20.16
C GLN A 61 -15.32 15.25 -20.28
N PHE A 62 -14.84 14.71 -19.16
CA PHE A 62 -13.53 14.04 -19.03
C PHE A 62 -13.24 13.06 -20.17
N GLU A 63 -14.14 12.11 -20.41
CA GLU A 63 -13.99 11.07 -21.46
C GLU A 63 -13.71 11.64 -22.85
N LYS A 64 -14.33 12.77 -23.20
CA LYS A 64 -14.07 13.41 -24.49
C LYS A 64 -12.69 14.04 -24.56
N VAL A 65 -12.28 14.71 -23.49
CA VAL A 65 -11.00 15.43 -23.46
C VAL A 65 -9.83 14.46 -23.39
N ILE A 66 -9.91 13.43 -22.53
CA ILE A 66 -8.84 12.43 -22.39
C ILE A 66 -8.64 11.61 -23.66
N SER A 67 -9.71 11.29 -24.39
CA SER A 67 -9.64 10.48 -25.63
C SER A 67 -8.81 11.11 -26.76
N ILE A 68 -8.54 12.42 -26.69
CA ILE A 68 -7.71 13.13 -27.66
C ILE A 68 -6.44 13.72 -27.04
N MET A 69 -6.17 13.45 -25.76
CA MET A 69 -4.98 13.98 -25.10
C MET A 69 -3.71 13.37 -25.73
N PRO A 70 -2.67 14.16 -26.04
CA PRO A 70 -1.43 13.62 -26.57
C PRO A 70 -0.79 12.61 -25.62
N MET A 71 -0.35 11.47 -26.15
CA MET A 71 0.26 10.39 -25.36
C MET A 71 1.43 10.87 -24.49
N TRP A 72 2.21 11.85 -24.94
CA TRP A 72 3.33 12.37 -24.16
C TRP A 72 2.91 12.97 -22.81
N VAL A 73 1.68 13.47 -22.69
CA VAL A 73 1.13 14.00 -21.43
C VAL A 73 0.93 12.87 -20.41
N CYS A 74 0.62 11.67 -20.89
CA CYS A 74 0.34 10.49 -20.07
C CYS A 74 1.61 9.68 -19.78
N ASP A 75 2.47 9.52 -20.80
CA ASP A 75 3.49 8.47 -20.80
C ASP A 75 4.91 8.98 -20.54
N GLU A 76 5.26 10.14 -21.10
CA GLU A 76 6.65 10.59 -21.08
C GLU A 76 7.09 11.01 -19.68
N GLY A 77 8.14 10.36 -19.16
CA GLY A 77 8.69 10.62 -17.84
C GLY A 77 8.00 9.88 -16.69
N ILE A 78 6.92 9.14 -16.98
CA ILE A 78 6.16 8.34 -15.99
C ILE A 78 6.32 6.84 -16.28
N ASN A 79 6.26 6.43 -17.55
CA ASN A 79 6.36 5.03 -17.94
C ASN A 79 7.42 4.81 -19.04
N PRO A 80 7.96 3.58 -19.18
CA PRO A 80 8.98 3.29 -20.17
C PRO A 80 8.46 3.34 -21.61
N GLU A 81 7.15 3.21 -21.84
CA GLU A 81 6.55 3.20 -23.18
C GLU A 81 6.64 4.57 -23.87
N GLY A 82 6.67 5.66 -23.10
CA GLY A 82 6.86 7.01 -23.63
C GLY A 82 8.20 7.23 -24.35
N CYS A 83 9.23 6.40 -24.08
CA CYS A 83 10.53 6.38 -24.78
C CYS A 83 11.17 7.75 -25.09
N SER A 84 10.95 8.76 -24.25
CA SER A 84 11.34 10.16 -24.51
C SER A 84 12.51 10.60 -23.64
N SER A 85 13.36 11.46 -24.21
CA SER A 85 14.37 12.17 -23.43
C SER A 85 13.75 13.40 -22.77
N LYS A 86 14.30 13.83 -21.62
CA LYS A 86 13.92 15.10 -20.98
C LYS A 86 13.89 16.27 -21.97
N PHE A 87 14.89 16.36 -22.85
CA PHE A 87 14.96 17.42 -23.86
C PHE A 87 13.77 17.39 -24.83
N PHE A 88 13.36 16.19 -25.27
CA PHE A 88 12.22 16.04 -26.18
C PHE A 88 10.89 16.35 -25.47
N TYR A 89 10.71 15.85 -24.25
CA TYR A 89 9.57 16.18 -23.40
C TYR A 89 9.41 17.70 -23.21
N GLU A 90 10.50 18.41 -22.87
CA GLU A 90 10.46 19.87 -22.70
C GLU A 90 10.11 20.60 -24.01
N LYS A 91 10.54 20.08 -25.16
CA LYS A 91 10.17 20.61 -26.49
C LYS A 91 8.68 20.42 -26.80
N LEU A 92 8.09 19.28 -26.42
CA LEU A 92 6.65 19.05 -26.57
C LEU A 92 5.84 19.94 -25.62
N ARG A 93 6.26 20.01 -24.36
CA ARG A 93 5.59 20.79 -23.30
C ARG A 93 5.62 22.29 -23.58
N THR A 94 6.70 22.84 -24.12
CA THR A 94 6.79 24.27 -24.46
C THR A 94 5.81 24.71 -25.53
N LYS A 95 5.38 23.80 -26.42
CA LYS A 95 4.32 24.06 -27.39
C LYS A 95 2.91 23.94 -26.79
N ALA A 96 2.78 23.25 -25.66
CA ALA A 96 1.53 22.96 -24.97
C ALA A 96 1.18 24.08 -23.98
N THR A 97 0.83 25.26 -24.49
CA THR A 97 0.67 26.48 -23.69
C THR A 97 -0.63 26.58 -22.90
N HIS A 98 -1.64 25.79 -23.25
CA HIS A 98 -2.94 25.85 -22.60
C HIS A 98 -2.93 25.14 -21.22
N PRO A 99 -3.61 25.68 -20.18
CA PRO A 99 -3.61 25.08 -18.84
C PRO A 99 -4.08 23.63 -18.76
N VAL A 100 -4.90 23.18 -19.72
CA VAL A 100 -5.38 21.79 -19.81
C VAL A 100 -4.23 20.78 -19.77
N PHE A 101 -3.12 21.06 -20.46
CA PHE A 101 -1.99 20.12 -20.50
C PHE A 101 -1.36 19.96 -19.12
N ASN A 102 -1.08 21.08 -18.42
CA ASN A 102 -0.50 21.03 -17.08
C ASN A 102 -1.44 20.38 -16.06
N LYS A 103 -2.76 20.56 -16.20
CA LYS A 103 -3.77 19.90 -15.38
C LYS A 103 -3.74 18.38 -15.57
N PHE A 104 -3.60 17.90 -16.82
CA PHE A 104 -3.51 16.47 -17.10
C PHE A 104 -2.15 15.87 -16.72
N ILE A 105 -1.03 16.59 -16.86
CA ILE A 105 0.27 16.12 -16.34
C ILE A 105 0.17 15.94 -14.82
N TYR A 106 -0.36 16.93 -14.10
CA TYR A 106 -0.59 16.83 -12.65
C TYR A 106 -1.47 15.62 -12.28
N TYR A 107 -2.53 15.39 -13.05
CA TYR A 107 -3.38 14.23 -12.86
C TYR A 107 -2.60 12.92 -12.96
N TYR A 108 -1.75 12.74 -13.97
CA TYR A 108 -0.94 11.52 -14.10
C TYR A 108 0.17 11.41 -13.05
N ASP A 109 0.76 12.53 -12.61
CA ASP A 109 1.69 12.55 -11.50
C ASP A 109 1.01 12.05 -10.20
N LEU A 110 -0.20 12.54 -9.90
CA LEU A 110 -0.98 12.08 -8.75
C LEU A 110 -1.44 10.63 -8.91
N TRP A 111 -1.87 10.23 -10.11
CA TRP A 111 -2.23 8.85 -10.45
C TRP A 111 -1.07 7.88 -10.19
N SER A 112 0.16 8.27 -10.52
CA SER A 112 1.36 7.45 -10.27
C SER A 112 1.61 7.19 -8.78
N LEU A 113 1.24 8.13 -7.89
CA LEU A 113 1.34 7.93 -6.44
C LEU A 113 0.34 6.87 -5.97
N VAL A 114 -0.88 6.89 -6.49
CA VAL A 114 -1.92 5.91 -6.17
C VAL A 114 -1.53 4.53 -6.73
N ALA A 115 -1.00 4.47 -7.95
CA ALA A 115 -0.53 3.22 -8.56
C ALA A 115 0.62 2.59 -7.76
N ALA A 116 1.55 3.42 -7.29
CA ALA A 116 2.63 2.96 -6.42
C ALA A 116 2.13 2.33 -5.12
N ILE A 117 0.97 2.76 -4.58
CA ILE A 117 0.35 2.11 -3.40
C ILE A 117 -0.11 0.69 -3.76
N GLN A 118 -0.78 0.50 -4.91
CA GLN A 118 -1.21 -0.84 -5.36
C GLN A 118 -0.03 -1.78 -5.58
N ASP A 119 1.07 -1.27 -6.14
CA ASP A 119 2.31 -2.04 -6.27
C ASP A 119 2.86 -2.47 -4.91
N ARG A 120 2.84 -1.57 -3.91
CA ARG A 120 3.28 -1.93 -2.54
C ARG A 120 2.35 -2.94 -1.89
N ILE A 121 1.03 -2.84 -2.08
CA ILE A 121 0.06 -3.84 -1.59
C ILE A 121 0.34 -5.22 -2.22
N SER A 122 0.54 -5.26 -3.54
CA SER A 122 0.90 -6.48 -4.27
C SER A 122 2.20 -7.09 -3.78
N ALA A 123 3.20 -6.25 -3.51
CA ALA A 123 4.48 -6.69 -2.94
C ALA A 123 4.30 -7.32 -1.54
N VAL A 124 3.50 -6.69 -0.65
CA VAL A 124 3.18 -7.26 0.66
C VAL A 124 2.53 -8.64 0.52
N MET A 125 1.54 -8.78 -0.36
CA MET A 125 0.87 -10.07 -0.58
C MET A 125 1.87 -11.15 -1.02
N LEU A 126 2.75 -10.85 -1.98
CA LEU A 126 3.77 -11.76 -2.46
C LEU A 126 4.76 -12.15 -1.36
N TYR A 127 5.35 -11.16 -0.69
CA TYR A 127 6.36 -11.42 0.34
C TYR A 127 5.79 -12.20 1.52
N MET A 128 4.56 -11.90 1.93
CA MET A 128 3.88 -12.62 3.00
C MET A 128 3.66 -14.09 2.62
N GLN A 129 3.14 -14.36 1.42
CA GLN A 129 2.92 -15.73 0.95
C GLN A 129 4.21 -16.55 0.88
N GLU A 130 5.29 -15.96 0.38
CA GLU A 130 6.58 -16.64 0.33
C GLU A 130 7.20 -16.81 1.72
N PHE A 131 7.07 -15.81 2.59
CA PHE A 131 7.63 -15.84 3.94
C PHE A 131 7.09 -17.02 4.77
N TYR A 132 5.78 -17.23 4.74
CA TYR A 132 5.13 -18.28 5.53
C TYR A 132 5.38 -19.70 5.02
N LYS A 133 6.01 -19.88 3.86
CA LYS A 133 6.56 -21.19 3.45
C LYS A 133 7.80 -21.58 4.26
N PHE A 134 8.49 -20.60 4.85
CA PHE A 134 9.68 -20.84 5.67
C PHE A 134 9.38 -20.98 7.16
N VAL A 135 8.49 -20.12 7.66
CA VAL A 135 8.23 -19.97 9.10
C VAL A 135 6.72 -19.90 9.35
N PRO A 136 6.07 -20.95 9.86
CA PRO A 136 4.62 -20.96 10.08
C PRO A 136 4.15 -19.88 11.07
N CYS A 137 2.93 -19.38 10.90
CA CYS A 137 2.34 -18.38 11.80
C CYS A 137 1.70 -18.98 13.07
N LYS A 138 1.33 -20.27 13.04
CA LYS A 138 0.70 -20.96 14.16
C LYS A 138 1.74 -21.75 14.96
N MET A 139 1.82 -21.47 16.26
CA MET A 139 2.67 -22.22 17.19
C MET A 139 1.90 -23.41 17.73
N ASN A 140 2.52 -24.59 17.72
CA ASN A 140 1.91 -25.82 18.25
C ASN A 140 2.14 -25.99 19.74
N TYR A 141 3.17 -25.32 20.29
CA TYR A 141 3.56 -25.46 21.68
C TYR A 141 3.74 -24.10 22.36
N LYS A 142 3.56 -24.10 23.68
CA LYS A 142 3.94 -22.97 24.53
C LYS A 142 5.46 -22.98 24.78
N PRO A 143 6.07 -21.80 25.05
CA PRO A 143 7.50 -21.69 25.31
C PRO A 143 8.04 -22.66 26.36
N GLU A 144 7.28 -22.91 27.43
CA GLU A 144 7.70 -23.76 28.55
C GLU A 144 7.69 -25.25 28.19
N GLN A 145 7.09 -25.63 27.06
CA GLN A 145 7.01 -27.01 26.60
C GLN A 145 8.21 -27.42 25.74
N TYR A 146 8.98 -26.46 25.21
CA TYR A 146 10.16 -26.76 24.41
C TYR A 146 11.24 -27.41 25.29
N THR A 147 11.70 -28.58 24.88
CA THR A 147 12.75 -29.32 25.57
C THR A 147 14.15 -28.93 25.10
N SER A 148 14.26 -28.46 23.86
CA SER A 148 15.50 -27.91 23.30
C SER A 148 15.20 -27.00 22.11
N GLY A 149 16.22 -26.28 21.66
CA GLY A 149 16.15 -25.47 20.45
C GLY A 149 17.52 -25.23 19.87
N SER A 150 17.58 -25.06 18.55
CA SER A 150 18.80 -24.71 17.83
C SER A 150 18.60 -23.39 17.10
N ARG A 151 19.62 -22.54 17.13
CA ARG A 151 19.67 -21.33 16.32
C ARG A 151 20.42 -21.65 15.04
N GLN A 152 19.75 -21.49 13.91
CA GLN A 152 20.36 -21.72 12.60
C GLN A 152 20.40 -20.42 11.80
N GLY A 153 21.36 -20.35 10.88
CA GLY A 153 21.50 -19.29 9.91
C GLY A 153 22.05 -19.87 8.62
N GLY A 154 21.80 -19.21 7.51
CA GLY A 154 22.12 -19.73 6.19
C GLY A 154 21.34 -18.98 5.12
N GLU A 155 21.41 -19.47 3.88
CA GLU A 155 20.70 -18.88 2.75
C GLU A 155 19.18 -18.88 2.96
N ARG A 156 18.63 -19.99 3.46
CA ARG A 156 17.20 -20.14 3.74
C ARG A 156 16.72 -19.14 4.79
N GLU A 157 17.43 -19.03 5.91
CA GLU A 157 17.09 -18.10 6.98
C GLU A 157 17.26 -16.65 6.54
N THR A 158 18.31 -16.36 5.77
CA THR A 158 18.52 -15.03 5.17
C THR A 158 17.37 -14.66 4.25
N HIS A 159 16.90 -15.59 3.42
CA HIS A 159 15.76 -15.37 2.53
C HIS A 159 14.48 -15.06 3.31
N ALA A 160 14.16 -15.83 4.33
CA ALA A 160 12.99 -15.56 5.18
C ALA A 160 13.05 -14.16 5.83
N HIS A 161 14.23 -13.76 6.34
CA HIS A 161 14.42 -12.41 6.89
C HIS A 161 14.29 -11.32 5.81
N VAL A 162 14.79 -11.53 4.59
CA VAL A 162 14.63 -10.55 3.49
C VAL A 162 13.14 -10.36 3.16
N LEU A 163 12.37 -11.44 3.07
CA LEU A 163 10.92 -11.37 2.82
C LEU A 163 10.20 -10.62 3.94
N LEU A 164 10.50 -10.97 5.20
CA LEU A 164 9.93 -10.32 6.37
C LEU A 164 10.22 -8.81 6.41
N ASN A 165 11.48 -8.42 6.20
CA ASN A 165 11.87 -7.01 6.15
C ASN A 165 11.21 -6.26 4.97
N SER A 166 11.04 -6.94 3.84
CA SER A 166 10.40 -6.36 2.65
C SER A 166 8.92 -6.04 2.89
N ILE A 167 8.23 -6.79 3.76
CA ILE A 167 6.88 -6.46 4.23
C ILE A 167 6.90 -5.14 4.99
N PHE A 168 7.79 -5.00 5.98
CA PHE A 168 7.89 -3.77 6.78
C PHE A 168 8.23 -2.54 5.94
N VAL A 169 9.18 -2.69 5.00
CA VAL A 169 9.56 -1.62 4.06
C VAL A 169 8.38 -1.23 3.16
N SER A 170 7.62 -2.21 2.66
CA SER A 170 6.49 -1.94 1.77
C SER A 170 5.37 -1.18 2.48
N TYR A 171 5.02 -1.54 3.72
CA TYR A 171 4.05 -0.79 4.53
C TYR A 171 4.50 0.65 4.82
N ALA A 172 5.75 0.83 5.26
CA ALA A 172 6.28 2.17 5.50
C ALA A 172 6.23 3.05 4.24
N SER A 173 6.49 2.45 3.06
CA SER A 173 6.33 3.14 1.78
C SER A 173 4.87 3.52 1.50
N ILE A 174 3.88 2.70 1.88
CA ILE A 174 2.46 3.06 1.75
C ILE A 174 2.14 4.26 2.64
N PHE A 175 2.65 4.30 3.87
CA PHE A 175 2.44 5.42 4.79
C PHE A 175 2.97 6.75 4.18
N ASP A 176 4.16 6.70 3.59
CA ASP A 176 4.77 7.85 2.90
C ASP A 176 3.93 8.30 1.68
N LEU A 177 3.46 7.36 0.87
CA LEU A 177 2.65 7.66 -0.33
C LEU A 177 1.29 8.27 0.04
N LEU A 178 0.61 7.73 1.06
CA LEU A 178 -0.65 8.32 1.55
C LEU A 178 -0.45 9.71 2.14
N SER A 179 0.68 9.94 2.80
CA SER A 179 1.03 11.28 3.29
C SER A 179 1.19 12.29 2.15
N LYS A 180 1.76 11.87 1.02
CA LYS A 180 1.86 12.72 -0.18
C LYS A 180 0.48 13.02 -0.75
N ILE A 181 -0.39 12.02 -0.90
CA ILE A 181 -1.75 12.20 -1.43
C ILE A 181 -2.59 13.10 -0.51
N ALA A 182 -2.48 12.94 0.81
CA ALA A 182 -3.19 13.78 1.78
C ALA A 182 -2.75 15.26 1.69
N VAL A 183 -1.45 15.51 1.49
CA VAL A 183 -0.93 16.87 1.26
C VAL A 183 -1.43 17.43 -0.06
N GLU A 184 -1.45 16.63 -1.13
CA GLU A 184 -1.99 17.04 -2.43
C GLU A 184 -3.46 17.42 -2.35
N GLN A 185 -4.26 16.60 -1.66
CA GLN A 185 -5.68 16.87 -1.44
C GLN A 185 -5.89 18.19 -0.68
N PHE A 186 -5.15 18.39 0.42
CA PHE A 186 -5.30 19.57 1.26
C PHE A 186 -4.84 20.88 0.58
N MET A 187 -3.77 20.81 -0.21
CA MET A 187 -3.16 22.00 -0.83
C MET A 187 -3.70 22.27 -2.24
N PHE A 188 -4.68 21.51 -2.73
CA PHE A 188 -5.11 21.56 -4.13
C PHE A 188 -5.52 22.97 -4.60
N ASP A 189 -6.20 23.74 -3.77
CA ASP A 189 -6.66 25.10 -4.11
C ASP A 189 -5.52 26.10 -4.38
N GLN A 190 -4.27 25.73 -4.09
CA GLN A 190 -3.08 26.52 -4.36
C GLN A 190 -2.50 26.27 -5.76
N TYR A 191 -3.03 25.30 -6.51
CA TYR A 191 -2.59 25.04 -7.88
C TYR A 191 -3.08 26.11 -8.85
N ASP A 192 -2.16 26.51 -9.71
CA ASP A 192 -2.40 27.34 -10.88
C ASP A 192 -1.76 26.64 -12.07
N PHE A 193 -2.61 26.11 -12.95
CA PHE A 193 -2.22 25.29 -14.10
C PHE A 193 -1.78 26.11 -15.32
N THR A 194 -1.69 27.45 -15.22
CA THR A 194 -1.11 28.27 -16.31
C THR A 194 0.35 27.90 -16.58
N ASN A 195 1.05 27.39 -15.56
CA ASN A 195 2.42 26.92 -15.68
C ASN A 195 2.58 25.58 -14.97
N TYR A 196 3.37 24.66 -15.54
CA TYR A 196 3.73 23.43 -14.85
C TYR A 196 4.62 23.73 -13.64
N LYS A 197 4.22 23.21 -12.49
CA LYS A 197 4.93 23.38 -11.20
C LYS A 197 5.11 22.00 -10.57
N ASP A 198 6.15 21.85 -9.77
CA ASP A 198 6.30 20.68 -8.90
C ASP A 198 5.07 20.49 -8.00
N MET A 199 4.67 19.24 -7.80
CA MET A 199 3.66 18.85 -6.83
C MET A 199 3.96 19.39 -5.42
N HIS A 200 2.93 19.77 -4.67
CA HIS A 200 3.06 20.27 -3.30
C HIS A 200 3.71 19.27 -2.37
N CYS A 201 3.38 17.98 -2.47
CA CYS A 201 3.98 16.92 -1.69
C CYS A 201 5.51 16.87 -1.87
N LYS A 202 6.03 17.21 -3.05
CA LYS A 202 7.47 17.29 -3.32
C LYS A 202 8.09 18.54 -2.70
N LYS A 203 7.43 19.71 -2.83
CA LYS A 203 7.89 20.97 -2.22
C LYS A 203 7.95 20.88 -0.70
N GLU A 204 6.92 20.30 -0.11
CA GLU A 204 6.78 20.08 1.34
C GLU A 204 7.64 18.92 1.86
N LYS A 205 8.31 18.17 0.95
CA LYS A 205 9.03 16.93 1.27
C LYS A 205 8.15 15.98 2.11
N ALA A 206 6.91 15.82 1.67
CA ALA A 206 5.90 15.04 2.35
C ALA A 206 6.35 13.58 2.46
N MET A 207 6.50 13.14 3.70
CA MET A 207 6.75 11.78 4.15
C MET A 207 5.87 11.58 5.38
N TYR A 208 5.61 10.32 5.73
CA TYR A 208 4.83 10.02 6.92
C TYR A 208 5.49 10.61 8.15
N LYS A 209 4.66 11.30 8.94
CA LYS A 209 4.98 11.77 10.27
C LYS A 209 3.68 11.95 11.05
N PRO A 210 3.64 11.59 12.34
CA PRO A 210 2.44 11.70 13.18
C PRO A 210 1.78 13.08 13.15
N ASN A 211 2.60 14.14 13.11
CA ASN A 211 2.14 15.53 13.21
C ASN A 211 2.29 16.30 11.90
N ILE A 212 1.96 15.69 10.77
CA ILE A 212 1.96 16.40 9.49
C ILE A 212 0.92 17.54 9.53
N GLN A 213 1.37 18.75 9.16
CA GLN A 213 0.56 19.98 9.33
C GLN A 213 -0.32 20.26 8.10
N ASN A 214 0.17 19.99 6.90
CA ASN A 214 -0.48 20.34 5.64
C ASN A 214 -1.45 19.24 5.19
N ILE A 215 -2.31 18.76 6.09
CA ILE A 215 -3.37 17.79 5.80
C ILE A 215 -4.68 18.23 6.45
N ASP A 216 -5.80 17.74 5.95
CA ASP A 216 -7.12 18.01 6.53
C ASP A 216 -7.21 17.49 7.98
N PRO A 217 -7.75 18.27 8.94
CA PRO A 217 -7.88 17.84 10.34
C PRO A 217 -8.69 16.57 10.55
N SER A 218 -9.64 16.24 9.66
CA SER A 218 -10.43 15.00 9.76
C SER A 218 -9.57 13.74 9.60
N LEU A 219 -8.39 13.84 8.98
CA LEU A 219 -7.43 12.74 8.85
C LEU A 219 -6.68 12.43 10.15
N LYS A 220 -6.86 13.24 11.20
CA LYS A 220 -6.27 13.07 12.54
C LYS A 220 -7.27 12.51 13.55
N GLN A 221 -8.28 11.77 13.09
CA GLN A 221 -9.24 11.07 13.93
C GLN A 221 -8.75 9.67 14.31
N ASN A 222 -9.12 9.20 15.50
CA ASN A 222 -8.74 7.87 15.98
C ASN A 222 -9.11 6.78 14.97
N GLY A 223 -8.20 5.83 14.75
CA GLY A 223 -8.35 4.77 13.75
C GLY A 223 -7.72 5.11 12.40
N LEU A 224 -7.26 6.34 12.19
CA LEU A 224 -6.59 6.77 10.95
C LEU A 224 -5.07 6.83 11.10
N LEU A 225 -4.39 6.75 9.97
CA LEU A 225 -2.93 6.71 9.86
C LEU A 225 -2.24 7.85 10.64
N PHE A 226 -2.75 9.08 10.53
CA PHE A 226 -2.09 10.27 11.09
C PHE A 226 -2.37 10.50 12.58
N THR A 227 -3.05 9.56 13.25
CA THR A 227 -3.06 9.51 14.73
C THR A 227 -1.89 8.72 15.31
N ASP A 228 -1.02 8.23 14.42
CA ASP A 228 0.12 7.39 14.75
C ASP A 228 -0.23 6.18 15.61
N PRO A 229 -1.07 5.24 15.12
CA PRO A 229 -1.40 4.03 15.88
C PRO A 229 -0.16 3.19 16.22
N GLU A 230 -0.22 2.42 17.31
CA GLU A 230 0.93 1.61 17.77
C GLU A 230 1.44 0.64 16.71
N VAL A 231 0.53 -0.01 15.97
CA VAL A 231 0.92 -0.92 14.88
C VAL A 231 1.72 -0.20 13.79
N VAL A 232 1.36 1.05 13.44
CA VAL A 232 2.08 1.86 12.45
C VAL A 232 3.49 2.16 12.95
N ARG A 233 3.64 2.56 14.23
CA ARG A 233 4.95 2.76 14.87
C ARG A 233 5.80 1.49 14.88
N LYS A 234 5.19 0.31 15.07
CA LYS A 234 5.90 -0.98 14.99
C LYS A 234 6.46 -1.19 13.58
N PHE A 235 5.64 -1.02 12.54
CA PHE A 235 6.09 -1.13 11.14
C PHE A 235 7.26 -0.17 10.84
N GLU A 236 7.15 1.09 11.27
CA GLU A 236 8.24 2.05 11.12
C GLU A 236 9.50 1.68 11.89
N THR A 237 9.37 1.21 13.13
CA THR A 237 10.51 0.82 13.97
C THR A 237 11.28 -0.33 13.32
N PHE A 238 10.58 -1.37 12.85
CA PHE A 238 11.22 -2.48 12.13
C PHE A 238 11.87 -2.02 10.82
N ARG A 239 11.17 -1.20 10.03
CA ARG A 239 11.72 -0.64 8.78
C ARG A 239 12.98 0.19 9.04
N ASN A 240 12.94 1.09 10.01
CA ASN A 240 14.03 2.02 10.29
C ASN A 240 15.26 1.27 10.82
N GLU A 241 15.08 0.29 11.70
CA GLU A 241 16.19 -0.56 12.13
C GLU A 241 16.81 -1.28 10.93
N TYR A 242 16.00 -1.92 10.08
CA TYR A 242 16.50 -2.64 8.92
C TYR A 242 17.29 -1.74 7.95
N VAL A 243 16.74 -0.57 7.61
CA VAL A 243 17.33 0.36 6.64
C VAL A 243 18.60 1.05 7.18
N HIS A 244 18.63 1.40 8.46
CA HIS A 244 19.72 2.20 9.03
C HIS A 244 20.77 1.39 9.79
N ASN A 245 20.37 0.29 10.42
CA ASN A 245 21.20 -0.51 11.33
C ASN A 245 21.35 -1.97 10.89
N GLY A 246 20.67 -2.39 9.81
CA GLY A 246 20.64 -3.77 9.33
C GLY A 246 19.67 -4.66 10.14
N PRO A 247 19.84 -5.99 10.10
CA PRO A 247 18.92 -6.92 10.77
C PRO A 247 18.76 -6.61 12.28
N TRP A 248 17.53 -6.72 12.79
CA TRP A 248 17.27 -6.53 14.24
C TRP A 248 17.76 -7.71 15.08
N ASP A 249 18.02 -8.88 14.49
CA ASP A 249 18.78 -9.95 15.16
C ASP A 249 20.29 -9.71 14.97
N LEU A 250 21.13 -10.24 15.87
CA LEU A 250 22.59 -10.22 15.78
C LEU A 250 23.09 -10.80 14.43
N ARG A 251 22.35 -11.76 13.88
CA ARG A 251 22.44 -12.31 12.51
C ARG A 251 21.05 -12.81 12.14
N SER A 252 20.68 -12.80 10.85
CA SER A 252 19.40 -13.30 10.33
C SER A 252 19.20 -14.79 10.62
N CYS A 253 18.88 -15.11 11.87
CA CYS A 253 18.77 -16.47 12.36
C CYS A 253 17.31 -16.83 12.62
N ILE A 254 17.05 -18.13 12.57
CA ILE A 254 15.76 -18.73 12.88
C ILE A 254 16.00 -19.81 13.92
N TYR A 255 15.05 -19.92 14.84
CA TYR A 255 15.08 -20.87 15.93
C TYR A 255 14.21 -22.06 15.58
N TYR A 256 14.81 -23.25 15.59
CA TYR A 256 14.14 -24.52 15.38
C TYR A 256 14.04 -25.22 16.72
N THR A 257 12.82 -25.38 17.23
CA THR A 257 12.56 -25.95 18.56
C THR A 257 12.28 -27.45 18.48
N ALA A 258 12.39 -28.13 19.62
CA ALA A 258 12.05 -29.54 19.74
C ALA A 258 11.37 -29.86 21.07
N VAL A 259 10.44 -30.82 21.04
CA VAL A 259 9.74 -31.36 22.20
C VAL A 259 10.03 -32.85 22.29
N ASN A 260 10.67 -33.27 23.37
CA ASN A 260 11.14 -34.63 23.59
C ASN A 260 12.03 -35.18 22.46
N GLY A 261 12.87 -34.30 21.88
CA GLY A 261 13.78 -34.66 20.79
C GLY A 261 13.18 -34.59 19.38
N GLU A 262 11.86 -34.43 19.26
CA GLU A 262 11.18 -34.31 17.97
C GLU A 262 11.04 -32.84 17.52
N PRO A 263 11.18 -32.52 16.22
CA PRO A 263 10.98 -31.17 15.69
C PRO A 263 9.61 -30.60 16.09
N ALA A 264 9.61 -29.35 16.55
CA ALA A 264 8.41 -28.63 16.96
C ALA A 264 8.22 -27.36 16.12
N ASP A 265 8.23 -26.17 16.74
CA ASP A 265 7.95 -24.91 16.06
C ASP A 265 9.23 -24.26 15.49
N VAL A 266 9.03 -23.46 14.43
CA VAL A 266 10.04 -22.60 13.82
C VAL A 266 9.72 -21.16 14.19
N ILE A 267 10.69 -20.45 14.79
CA ILE A 267 10.45 -19.16 15.46
C ILE A 267 11.45 -18.12 14.96
N ILE A 268 10.93 -16.93 14.65
CA ILE A 268 11.72 -15.71 14.56
C ILE A 268 11.35 -14.82 15.74
N TYR A 269 12.32 -14.56 16.62
CA TYR A 269 12.12 -13.64 17.73
C TYR A 269 12.21 -12.19 17.25
N SER A 270 11.30 -11.34 17.72
CA SER A 270 11.41 -9.89 17.63
C SER A 270 11.87 -9.30 18.95
N PRO A 271 12.55 -8.14 18.93
CA PRO A 271 12.92 -7.45 20.15
C PRO A 271 11.71 -7.06 21.01
N ASP A 272 11.96 -6.81 22.29
CA ASP A 272 11.01 -6.25 23.23
C ASP A 272 10.56 -4.88 22.74
N MET A 273 9.25 -4.63 22.79
CA MET A 273 8.65 -3.37 22.37
C MET A 273 7.80 -2.76 23.47
N VAL A 274 7.83 -1.43 23.55
CA VAL A 274 6.94 -0.62 24.38
C VAL A 274 6.45 0.53 23.51
N ASP A 275 5.12 0.74 23.49
CA ASP A 275 4.45 1.77 22.69
C ASP A 275 4.88 1.76 21.20
N GLY A 276 5.16 0.59 20.64
CA GLY A 276 5.57 0.44 19.23
C GLY A 276 7.02 0.77 18.92
N HIS A 277 7.87 0.97 19.93
CA HIS A 277 9.32 1.17 19.78
C HIS A 277 10.12 0.07 20.48
N PHE A 278 11.34 -0.21 19.99
CA PHE A 278 12.23 -1.15 20.67
C PHE A 278 12.64 -0.61 22.05
N VAL A 279 12.66 -1.50 23.04
CA VAL A 279 13.24 -1.21 24.35
C VAL A 279 14.74 -0.96 24.19
N THR A 280 15.26 0.13 24.77
CA THR A 280 16.66 0.52 24.62
C THR A 280 17.35 0.81 25.95
N SER A 281 18.67 0.62 25.98
CA SER A 281 19.57 1.05 27.05
C SER A 281 20.93 1.41 26.44
N GLY A 282 21.18 2.70 26.23
CA GLY A 282 22.34 3.17 25.46
C GLY A 282 22.29 2.65 24.03
N SER A 283 23.40 2.10 23.53
CA SER A 283 23.47 1.53 22.17
C SER A 283 22.83 0.14 22.03
N ARG A 284 22.26 -0.43 23.10
CA ARG A 284 21.58 -1.74 23.05
C ARG A 284 20.08 -1.53 22.89
N ASN A 285 19.51 -2.09 21.84
CA ASN A 285 18.09 -1.97 21.45
C ASN A 285 17.43 -3.33 21.15
N LYS A 286 18.08 -4.44 21.51
CA LYS A 286 17.70 -5.82 21.14
C LYS A 286 17.54 -6.68 22.39
N PHE A 287 16.55 -6.35 23.21
CA PHE A 287 16.13 -7.16 24.36
C PHE A 287 15.05 -8.16 23.93
N TYR A 288 14.91 -9.29 24.61
CA TYR A 288 14.01 -10.38 24.20
C TYR A 288 13.25 -11.02 25.38
N SER A 289 13.08 -10.27 26.47
CA SER A 289 12.42 -10.75 27.70
C SER A 289 10.92 -10.98 27.54
N GLN A 290 10.27 -10.31 26.59
CA GLN A 290 8.85 -10.47 26.27
C GLN A 290 8.56 -11.73 25.45
N ASN A 291 9.61 -12.40 24.95
CA ASN A 291 9.48 -13.62 24.14
C ASN A 291 8.59 -13.41 22.90
N ASN A 292 8.68 -12.23 22.26
CA ASN A 292 7.90 -11.90 21.07
C ASN A 292 8.30 -12.78 19.88
N ARG A 293 7.30 -13.36 19.21
CA ARG A 293 7.47 -14.24 18.04
C ARG A 293 6.85 -13.55 16.82
N ILE A 294 7.67 -12.94 15.98
CA ILE A 294 7.17 -12.05 14.93
C ILE A 294 6.35 -12.80 13.88
N ASN A 295 6.70 -14.06 13.58
CA ASN A 295 5.92 -14.89 12.65
C ASN A 295 4.52 -15.22 13.16
N GLU A 296 4.31 -15.23 14.48
CA GLU A 296 2.98 -15.39 15.10
C GLU A 296 2.22 -14.06 15.12
N GLN A 297 2.90 -12.95 15.40
CA GLN A 297 2.28 -11.61 15.56
C GLN A 297 1.96 -10.92 14.23
N LEU A 298 2.73 -11.20 13.18
CA LEU A 298 2.69 -10.46 11.93
C LEU A 298 1.33 -10.49 11.21
N PRO A 299 0.55 -11.59 11.18
CA PRO A 299 -0.77 -11.57 10.54
C PRO A 299 -1.71 -10.53 11.18
N ASP A 300 -1.74 -10.45 12.50
CA ASP A 300 -2.59 -9.48 13.21
C ASP A 300 -2.10 -8.05 12.98
N MET A 301 -0.77 -7.84 12.99
CA MET A 301 -0.19 -6.54 12.64
C MET A 301 -0.58 -6.10 11.22
N ILE A 302 -0.53 -7.01 10.24
CA ILE A 302 -0.92 -6.76 8.85
C ILE A 302 -2.41 -6.41 8.78
N LYS A 303 -3.29 -7.16 9.45
CA LYS A 303 -4.73 -6.90 9.48
C LYS A 303 -5.04 -5.51 10.05
N GLU A 304 -4.50 -5.20 11.22
CA GLU A 304 -4.73 -3.93 11.91
C GLU A 304 -4.21 -2.74 11.07
N ALA A 305 -2.98 -2.83 10.56
CA ALA A 305 -2.40 -1.79 9.71
C ALA A 305 -3.22 -1.59 8.43
N THR A 306 -3.62 -2.66 7.74
CA THR A 306 -4.44 -2.55 6.52
C THR A 306 -5.79 -1.91 6.79
N GLN A 307 -6.46 -2.24 7.91
CA GLN A 307 -7.72 -1.60 8.28
C GLN A 307 -7.56 -0.09 8.50
N ILE A 308 -6.50 0.34 9.19
CA ILE A 308 -6.17 1.77 9.36
C ILE A 308 -5.96 2.44 8.00
N LEU A 309 -5.25 1.79 7.07
CA LEU A 309 -5.00 2.33 5.74
C LEU A 309 -6.28 2.42 4.90
N MET A 310 -7.14 1.41 4.93
CA MET A 310 -8.44 1.42 4.26
C MET A 310 -9.30 2.60 4.75
N GLN A 311 -9.41 2.77 6.07
CA GLN A 311 -10.17 3.89 6.67
C GLN A 311 -9.57 5.25 6.29
N THR A 312 -8.23 5.35 6.24
CA THR A 312 -7.54 6.58 5.83
C THR A 312 -7.81 6.90 4.36
N VAL A 313 -7.74 5.91 3.46
CA VAL A 313 -8.04 6.09 2.04
C VAL A 313 -9.50 6.45 1.81
N ASP A 314 -10.43 5.83 2.55
CA ASP A 314 -11.84 6.20 2.50
C ASP A 314 -12.06 7.65 2.94
N GLN A 315 -11.40 8.09 4.00
CA GLN A 315 -11.51 9.48 4.46
C GLN A 315 -10.93 10.47 3.43
N ILE A 316 -9.79 10.17 2.81
CA ILE A 316 -9.24 10.99 1.71
C ILE A 316 -10.22 11.03 0.52
N SER A 317 -10.81 9.88 0.18
CA SER A 317 -11.81 9.80 -0.90
C SER A 317 -13.03 10.67 -0.59
N VAL A 318 -13.52 10.64 0.65
CA VAL A 318 -14.62 11.51 1.11
C VAL A 318 -14.26 12.99 0.97
N LEU A 319 -13.03 13.39 1.29
CA LEU A 319 -12.59 14.79 1.15
C LEU A 319 -12.63 15.24 -0.32
N TYR A 320 -12.15 14.42 -1.26
CA TYR A 320 -12.29 14.71 -2.69
C TYR A 320 -13.76 14.78 -3.13
N GLN A 321 -14.60 13.84 -2.67
CA GLN A 321 -16.02 13.81 -2.98
C GLN A 321 -16.76 15.06 -2.47
N GLN A 322 -16.45 15.52 -1.26
CA GLN A 322 -17.05 16.73 -0.67
C GLN A 322 -16.67 18.00 -1.44
N GLN A 323 -15.48 18.04 -2.04
CA GLN A 323 -15.03 19.16 -2.88
C GLN A 323 -15.47 19.04 -4.36
N THR A 324 -16.17 17.97 -4.71
CA THR A 324 -16.76 17.74 -6.04
C THR A 324 -18.14 18.40 -6.13
N VAL A 325 -18.18 19.72 -6.29
CA VAL A 325 -19.41 20.54 -6.22
C VAL A 325 -19.79 21.23 -7.52
N ARG A 326 -18.87 21.30 -8.49
CA ARG A 326 -19.08 21.93 -9.79
C ARG A 326 -19.85 20.99 -10.71
N LYS A 327 -20.39 21.57 -11.77
CA LYS A 327 -21.06 20.83 -12.85
C LYS A 327 -20.28 21.04 -14.13
N VAL A 328 -20.39 20.06 -15.02
CA VAL A 328 -19.82 20.11 -16.36
C VAL A 328 -20.21 21.40 -17.05
N ASP A 329 -19.20 22.14 -17.52
CA ASP A 329 -19.37 23.29 -18.40
C ASP A 329 -19.06 22.85 -19.86
N PRO A 330 -20.08 22.80 -20.74
CA PRO A 330 -19.87 22.47 -22.14
C PRO A 330 -18.92 23.43 -22.86
N LYS A 331 -18.87 24.71 -22.47
CA LYS A 331 -17.97 25.70 -23.11
C LYS A 331 -16.53 25.44 -22.74
N LEU A 332 -16.25 25.18 -21.46
CA LEU A 332 -14.91 24.80 -21.00
C LEU A 332 -14.44 23.49 -21.66
N THR A 333 -15.35 22.53 -21.80
CA THR A 333 -15.07 21.29 -22.53
C THR A 333 -14.66 21.59 -23.98
N GLU A 334 -15.42 22.42 -24.69
CA GLU A 334 -15.11 22.80 -26.07
C GLU A 334 -13.79 23.59 -26.18
N GLU A 335 -13.53 24.50 -25.24
CA GLU A 335 -12.25 25.21 -25.13
C GLU A 335 -11.06 24.24 -25.03
N TYR A 336 -11.16 23.24 -24.15
CA TYR A 336 -10.11 22.23 -23.97
C TYR A 336 -9.91 21.39 -25.23
N LEU A 337 -10.99 20.97 -25.88
CA LEU A 337 -10.93 20.22 -27.14
C LEU A 337 -10.27 21.05 -28.25
N ASN A 338 -10.56 22.34 -28.33
CA ASN A 338 -9.96 23.24 -29.32
C ASN A 338 -8.47 23.48 -29.03
N ALA A 339 -8.09 23.70 -27.78
CA ALA A 339 -6.70 23.86 -27.38
C ALA A 339 -5.84 22.63 -27.74
N ILE A 340 -6.37 21.42 -27.54
CA ILE A 340 -5.69 20.17 -27.92
C ILE A 340 -5.56 20.04 -29.44
N LYS A 341 -6.62 20.35 -30.20
CA LYS A 341 -6.56 20.35 -31.67
C LYS A 341 -5.55 21.35 -32.22
N ASP A 342 -5.51 22.55 -31.66
CA ASP A 342 -4.57 23.59 -32.09
C ASP A 342 -3.12 23.23 -31.73
N TYR A 343 -2.91 22.55 -30.60
CA TYR A 343 -1.61 21.94 -30.29
C TYR A 343 -1.17 20.95 -31.38
N TYR A 344 -2.04 20.01 -31.79
CA TYR A 344 -1.70 19.08 -32.89
C TYR A 344 -1.39 19.79 -34.20
N LYS A 345 -2.14 20.84 -34.58
CA LYS A 345 -1.83 21.65 -35.77
C LYS A 345 -0.45 22.30 -35.67
N SER A 346 -0.07 22.77 -34.47
CA SER A 346 1.24 23.37 -34.24
C SER A 346 2.41 22.40 -34.41
N LEU A 347 2.17 21.09 -34.29
CA LEU A 347 3.18 20.06 -34.52
C LEU A 347 3.40 19.76 -36.01
N ILE A 348 2.40 20.01 -36.87
CA ILE A 348 2.46 19.76 -38.32
C ILE A 348 3.08 20.94 -39.07
N ASN A 349 2.89 22.16 -38.58
CA ASN A 349 3.35 23.39 -39.23
C ASN A 349 4.81 23.78 -38.87
N ASN A 350 5.59 22.86 -38.31
CA ASN A 350 7.02 22.97 -38.00
C ASN A 350 7.74 21.73 -38.54
#